data_AF-A0A7R9I1A5-F1
#
_entry.id   AF-A0A7R9I1A5-F1
#
_cell.length_a   1.000
_cell.length_b   1.000
_cell.length_c   1.000
_cell.angle_alpha   90.00
_cell.angle_beta   90.00
_cell.angle_gamma   90.00
#
_symmetry.space_group_name_H-M   'P 1'
#
loop_
_entity.id
_entity.type
_entity.pdbx_description
1 polymer ?
#
loop_
_entity_poly.entity_id
_entity_poly.type
_entity_poly.pdbx_seq_one_letter_code
_entity_poly.pdbx_strand_id
1 'polypeptide(L)'
;MALSYKLRHSGTKYGSNITLADYTKQGSSLTLADYTTALSYKLLHSGTKQGSNLTLADYTMALSYKLIHSGNKQGSSLTLADYTMALSYKLCHSGTKSHLEAGSSCENMASLKFTHAVVCRIPLSFRTRGEIELEEAKRQHEAYVRLLRELGLDVIELPPDETLPECMFVEDTAIVCNGLALITRPGAQNRAKEVETIRAVLKKELDLPIVEIGDESAKLDGGDVLFTGREFFVGLSEWTNEAGARAVAAAFPEFPCTPVKALVSMAGPDVICVGAGMAAQEVLKRIKREATFSYQTLTVPEDIAANVLYVNGTLIHRSPEEIPESCKVFAERIDFPKRTLNMSELAKAGSGLTSCCLLFRRMRHIRSL
;
A
#
# COMPACT_ATOMS: atom_id res chain seq x y z
N MET A 1 54.89 30.54 -49.20
CA MET A 1 53.70 30.48 -48.33
C MET A 1 54.14 29.92 -47.00
N ALA A 2 54.42 30.84 -46.07
CA ALA A 2 54.97 30.67 -44.73
C ALA A 2 53.91 30.12 -43.75
N LEU A 3 54.18 29.44 -42.63
CA LEU A 3 55.38 28.85 -42.01
C LEU A 3 54.88 27.88 -40.91
N SER A 4 55.73 26.95 -40.49
CA SER A 4 55.56 25.96 -39.42
C SER A 4 55.71 26.52 -37.98
N TYR A 5 55.67 25.59 -36.99
CA TYR A 5 56.02 25.66 -35.54
C TYR A 5 54.87 25.96 -34.55
N LYS A 6 54.84 25.56 -33.26
CA LYS A 6 55.39 24.50 -32.36
C LYS A 6 55.14 25.04 -30.92
N LEU A 7 54.86 24.18 -29.92
CA LEU A 7 55.13 24.35 -28.46
C LEU A 7 54.35 25.47 -27.72
N ARG A 8 54.20 25.57 -26.40
CA ARG A 8 54.22 24.72 -25.18
C ARG A 8 53.72 25.64 -24.04
N HIS A 9 53.15 25.04 -23.00
CA HIS A 9 53.14 25.42 -21.57
C HIS A 9 53.20 26.87 -21.04
N SER A 10 52.45 27.04 -19.95
CA SER A 10 52.85 27.57 -18.62
C SER A 10 52.20 28.89 -18.20
N GLY A 11 51.78 28.95 -16.93
CA GLY A 11 51.49 30.22 -16.26
C GLY A 11 50.33 30.19 -15.28
N THR A 12 50.55 29.59 -14.11
CA THR A 12 49.83 29.98 -12.89
C THR A 12 50.30 31.38 -12.45
N LYS A 13 49.38 32.32 -12.17
CA LYS A 13 49.34 33.16 -10.95
C LYS A 13 48.29 34.29 -11.01
N TYR A 14 47.43 34.28 -9.98
CA TYR A 14 47.01 35.39 -9.11
C TYR A 14 46.76 36.80 -9.67
N GLY A 15 45.54 37.29 -9.41
CA GLY A 15 45.35 38.61 -8.81
C GLY A 15 44.72 39.69 -9.70
N SER A 16 43.39 39.69 -9.77
CA SER A 16 42.62 40.94 -9.94
C SER A 16 41.20 40.73 -9.42
N ASN A 17 40.85 41.42 -8.33
CA ASN A 17 39.50 41.46 -7.78
C ASN A 17 38.58 42.20 -8.76
N ILE A 18 37.65 41.50 -9.37
CA ILE A 18 36.48 42.12 -10.01
C ILE A 18 35.41 42.18 -8.93
N THR A 19 35.05 43.40 -8.49
CA THR A 19 33.99 43.61 -7.50
C THR A 19 32.65 43.84 -8.19
N LEU A 20 31.57 43.43 -7.52
CA LEU A 20 30.18 43.49 -8.02
C LEU A 20 29.69 44.90 -8.41
N ALA A 21 30.46 45.95 -8.07
CA ALA A 21 30.15 47.34 -8.39
C ALA A 21 30.42 47.70 -9.87
N ASP A 22 31.15 46.88 -10.62
CA ASP A 22 31.45 47.15 -12.03
C ASP A 22 30.30 46.74 -12.98
N TYR A 23 29.39 45.86 -12.52
CA TYR A 23 28.26 45.38 -13.34
C TYR A 23 27.02 46.28 -13.31
N THR A 24 26.94 47.23 -12.36
CA THR A 24 25.78 48.13 -12.25
C THR A 24 25.80 49.31 -13.21
N LYS A 25 26.83 49.45 -14.07
CA LYS A 25 26.92 50.55 -15.05
C LYS A 25 26.63 50.19 -16.51
N GLN A 26 26.36 48.93 -16.85
CA GLN A 26 25.96 48.55 -18.21
C GLN A 26 24.71 47.68 -18.17
N GLY A 27 23.56 48.31 -18.45
CA GLY A 27 22.22 47.71 -18.34
C GLY A 27 22.02 46.45 -19.18
N SER A 28 22.31 45.30 -18.57
CA SER A 28 22.10 43.97 -19.15
C SER A 28 21.35 43.11 -18.13
N SER A 29 20.25 42.46 -18.53
CA SER A 29 19.50 41.55 -17.64
C SER A 29 20.24 40.23 -17.45
N LEU A 30 20.51 39.85 -16.20
CA LEU A 30 21.15 38.58 -15.85
C LEU A 30 20.17 37.41 -16.00
N THR A 31 20.67 36.25 -16.44
CA THR A 31 19.89 35.02 -16.57
C THR A 31 20.08 34.12 -15.34
N LEU A 32 19.18 33.15 -15.14
CA LEU A 32 19.16 32.24 -13.97
C LEU A 32 20.48 31.47 -13.74
N ALA A 33 21.28 31.29 -14.80
CA ALA A 33 22.60 30.67 -14.75
C ALA A 33 23.66 31.55 -14.06
N ASP A 34 23.51 32.88 -14.13
CA ASP A 34 24.47 33.82 -13.56
C ASP A 34 24.34 33.88 -12.02
N TYR A 35 23.14 33.60 -11.50
CA TYR A 35 22.85 33.53 -10.06
C TYR A 35 23.45 32.28 -9.40
N THR A 36 23.51 31.17 -10.13
CA THR A 36 24.03 29.90 -9.62
C THR A 36 25.55 29.92 -9.46
N THR A 37 26.26 30.66 -10.31
CA THR A 37 27.72 30.85 -10.17
C THR A 37 28.08 31.80 -9.01
N ALA A 38 27.29 32.85 -8.77
CA ALA A 38 27.55 33.81 -7.68
C ALA A 38 27.34 33.22 -6.27
N LEU A 39 26.35 32.33 -6.10
CA LEU A 39 26.09 31.65 -4.81
C LEU A 39 27.12 30.57 -4.49
N SER A 40 27.71 29.94 -5.50
CA SER A 40 28.76 28.93 -5.34
C SER A 40 30.04 29.53 -4.71
N TYR A 41 30.35 30.80 -4.97
CA TYR A 41 31.53 31.46 -4.43
C TYR A 41 31.35 31.94 -2.97
N LYS A 42 30.11 32.19 -2.52
CA LYS A 42 29.83 32.75 -1.19
C LYS A 42 29.82 31.69 -0.07
N LEU A 43 29.67 30.41 -0.41
CA LEU A 43 29.56 29.32 0.55
C LEU A 43 30.89 28.64 0.92
N LEU A 44 32.01 29.02 0.28
CA LEU A 44 33.34 28.50 0.63
C LEU A 44 34.14 29.39 1.60
N HIS A 45 33.69 30.62 1.91
CA HIS A 45 34.41 31.52 2.82
C HIS A 45 33.48 32.36 3.70
N SER A 46 32.93 31.76 4.76
CA SER A 46 32.81 32.44 6.06
C SER A 46 32.20 31.51 7.10
N GLY A 47 33.01 31.15 8.10
CA GLY A 47 32.50 30.76 9.41
C GLY A 47 31.67 31.89 10.03
N THR A 48 30.71 31.47 10.84
CA THR A 48 30.01 32.21 11.90
C THR A 48 29.83 33.73 11.72
N LYS A 49 28.57 34.17 11.54
CA LYS A 49 28.04 35.35 12.23
C LYS A 49 26.51 35.34 12.33
N GLN A 50 26.04 35.81 13.49
CA GLN A 50 24.66 36.01 13.91
C GLN A 50 23.87 36.94 12.96
N GLY A 51 22.56 36.68 12.85
CA GLY A 51 21.55 37.67 12.53
C GLY A 51 21.15 37.78 11.06
N SER A 52 20.19 36.95 10.62
CA SER A 52 19.14 37.30 9.64
C SER A 52 18.20 36.11 9.44
N ASN A 53 16.89 36.39 9.37
CA ASN A 53 15.84 35.38 9.19
C ASN A 53 16.00 34.67 7.83
N LEU A 54 16.28 33.37 7.87
CA LEU A 54 16.23 32.48 6.71
C LEU A 54 14.77 32.26 6.30
N THR A 55 14.48 32.40 5.02
CA THR A 55 13.11 32.21 4.49
C THR A 55 12.92 30.77 4.02
N LEU A 56 11.66 30.32 3.92
CA LEU A 56 11.25 28.93 3.60
C LEU A 56 11.88 28.37 2.31
N ALA A 57 12.33 29.24 1.40
CA ALA A 57 13.04 28.87 0.17
C ALA A 57 14.45 28.31 0.43
N ASP A 58 15.15 28.84 1.43
CA ASP A 58 16.54 28.46 1.74
C ASP A 58 16.63 27.03 2.31
N TYR A 59 15.59 26.59 3.02
CA TYR A 59 15.50 25.22 3.56
C TYR A 59 15.18 24.17 2.49
N THR A 60 14.52 24.58 1.40
CA THR A 60 14.02 23.67 0.37
C THR A 60 15.12 23.24 -0.60
N MET A 61 16.15 24.08 -0.78
CA MET A 61 17.29 23.83 -1.66
C MET A 61 18.42 23.00 -1.00
N ALA A 62 18.56 23.06 0.33
CA ALA A 62 19.55 22.27 1.07
C ALA A 62 19.18 20.78 1.17
N LEU A 63 17.87 20.47 1.21
CA LEU A 63 17.36 19.09 1.27
C LEU A 63 17.45 18.35 -0.07
N SER A 64 17.40 19.07 -1.20
CA SER A 64 17.56 18.49 -2.53
C SER A 64 18.99 17.98 -2.76
N TYR A 65 20.01 18.63 -2.17
CA TYR A 65 21.41 18.25 -2.38
C TYR A 65 21.83 16.97 -1.62
N LYS A 66 21.20 16.67 -0.47
CA LYS A 66 21.52 15.47 0.33
C LYS A 66 20.91 14.18 -0.23
N LEU A 67 19.87 14.28 -1.04
CA LEU A 67 19.23 13.14 -1.71
C LEU A 67 19.90 12.77 -3.05
N ILE A 68 20.89 13.53 -3.52
CA ILE A 68 21.60 13.27 -4.79
C ILE A 68 22.92 12.48 -4.59
N HIS A 69 23.39 12.29 -3.36
CA HIS A 69 24.68 11.61 -3.10
C HIS A 69 24.54 10.20 -2.48
N SER A 70 23.70 9.35 -3.08
CA SER A 70 23.90 7.90 -3.01
C SER A 70 23.41 7.20 -4.29
N GLY A 71 24.28 7.15 -5.31
CA GLY A 71 24.39 6.00 -6.22
C GLY A 71 23.49 5.95 -7.47
N ASN A 72 23.99 6.56 -8.56
CA ASN A 72 23.92 6.11 -9.97
C ASN A 72 22.58 5.64 -10.59
N LYS A 73 21.94 6.51 -11.40
CA LYS A 73 21.96 6.44 -12.88
C LYS A 73 21.17 7.60 -13.51
N GLN A 74 21.56 7.92 -14.74
CA GLN A 74 21.17 9.08 -15.55
C GLN A 74 19.71 9.06 -16.04
N GLY A 75 19.10 10.25 -16.08
CA GLY A 75 18.21 10.69 -17.15
C GLY A 75 16.72 10.39 -17.03
N SER A 76 15.95 11.34 -16.51
CA SER A 76 14.65 11.80 -17.05
C SER A 76 14.01 12.85 -16.13
N SER A 77 13.28 13.80 -16.73
CA SER A 77 12.58 14.90 -16.07
C SER A 77 11.65 14.41 -14.95
N LEU A 78 11.78 14.99 -13.75
CA LEU A 78 10.84 14.81 -12.65
C LEU A 78 9.46 15.36 -13.07
N THR A 79 8.40 14.62 -12.76
CA THR A 79 7.01 14.98 -13.08
C THR A 79 6.28 15.50 -11.83
N LEU A 80 5.11 16.12 -12.01
CA LEU A 80 4.29 16.67 -10.91
C LEU A 80 3.96 15.63 -9.81
N ALA A 81 3.94 14.34 -10.17
CA ALA A 81 3.74 13.23 -9.23
C ALA A 81 4.90 13.09 -8.23
N ASP A 82 6.15 13.30 -8.66
CA ASP A 82 7.34 13.26 -7.79
C ASP A 82 7.31 14.37 -6.73
N TYR A 83 6.74 15.52 -7.11
CA TYR A 83 6.53 16.67 -6.21
C TYR A 83 5.47 16.39 -5.13
N THR A 84 4.43 15.64 -5.51
CA THR A 84 3.33 15.28 -4.60
C THR A 84 3.82 14.29 -3.54
N MET A 85 4.65 13.33 -3.94
CA MET A 85 5.25 12.34 -3.04
C MET A 85 6.20 12.98 -2.01
N ALA A 86 6.94 14.02 -2.41
CA ALA A 86 7.83 14.76 -1.52
C ALA A 86 7.08 15.61 -0.47
N LEU A 87 5.89 16.13 -0.80
CA LEU A 87 5.04 16.87 0.15
C LEU A 87 4.41 15.95 1.21
N SER A 88 3.94 14.76 0.81
CA SER A 88 3.39 13.76 1.74
C SER A 88 4.42 13.33 2.78
N TYR A 89 5.69 13.17 2.38
CA TYR A 89 6.78 12.80 3.28
C TYR A 89 7.09 13.87 4.33
N LYS A 90 6.95 15.16 3.99
CA LYS A 90 7.20 16.30 4.88
C LYS A 90 6.14 16.44 5.98
N LEU A 91 4.88 16.11 5.69
CA LEU A 91 3.79 16.15 6.66
C LEU A 91 3.89 15.04 7.72
N CYS A 92 4.44 13.86 7.38
CA CYS A 92 4.69 12.80 8.35
C CYS A 92 5.81 13.12 9.37
N HIS A 93 6.75 14.02 9.04
CA HIS A 93 7.95 14.27 9.85
C HIS A 93 7.93 15.58 10.65
N SER A 94 6.89 16.41 10.55
CA SER A 94 6.77 17.66 11.32
C SER A 94 5.98 17.53 12.64
N GLY A 95 5.70 16.31 13.11
CA GLY A 95 5.12 16.06 14.43
C GLY A 95 6.14 16.33 15.54
N THR A 96 6.17 17.57 16.04
CA THR A 96 6.97 17.96 17.21
C THR A 96 6.56 17.17 18.45
N LYS A 97 7.52 16.44 19.04
CA LYS A 97 7.42 15.85 20.37
C LYS A 97 7.32 16.95 21.43
N SER A 98 6.14 17.17 21.98
CA SER A 98 5.96 17.86 23.27
C SER A 98 5.45 16.84 24.29
N HIS A 99 6.21 16.68 25.37
CA HIS A 99 5.79 15.96 26.57
C HIS A 99 4.48 16.55 27.09
N LEU A 100 3.41 15.76 27.06
CA LEU A 100 2.16 16.01 27.78
C LEU A 100 1.75 14.72 28.47
N GLU A 101 1.39 14.89 29.74
CA GLU A 101 1.12 13.88 30.74
C GLU A 101 -0.03 12.94 30.34
N ALA A 102 -0.01 11.74 30.94
CA ALA A 102 -1.02 10.73 30.80
C ALA A 102 -2.40 11.26 31.21
N GLY A 103 -3.20 11.63 30.21
CA GLY A 103 -4.62 11.91 30.32
C GLY A 103 -5.34 11.18 29.20
N SER A 104 -6.25 10.28 29.56
CA SER A 104 -7.09 9.54 28.63
C SER A 104 -7.87 10.51 27.73
N SER A 105 -7.53 10.53 26.44
CA SER A 105 -8.40 11.09 25.39
C SER A 105 -8.54 10.06 24.29
N CYS A 106 -9.53 9.20 24.52
CA CYS A 106 -10.07 8.27 23.55
C CYS A 106 -10.87 9.07 22.51
N GLU A 107 -10.23 9.90 21.69
CA GLU A 107 -10.92 10.66 20.65
C GLU A 107 -10.17 10.58 19.30
N ASN A 108 -10.88 9.98 18.33
CA ASN A 108 -10.64 9.99 16.88
C ASN A 108 -9.55 9.08 16.27
N MET A 109 -9.58 7.79 16.59
CA MET A 109 -9.49 6.79 15.52
C MET A 109 -10.92 6.48 15.08
N ALA A 110 -11.38 7.08 13.99
CA ALA A 110 -12.59 6.59 13.33
C ALA A 110 -12.33 5.11 13.02
N SER A 111 -12.98 4.20 13.74
CA SER A 111 -12.72 2.78 13.60
C SER A 111 -12.85 2.38 12.13
N LEU A 112 -11.96 1.50 11.68
CA LEU A 112 -12.01 0.80 10.39
C LEU A 112 -13.22 -0.13 10.36
N LYS A 113 -14.40 0.42 10.61
CA LYS A 113 -15.66 -0.30 10.61
C LYS A 113 -16.07 -0.49 9.16
N PHE A 114 -16.07 -1.73 8.73
CA PHE A 114 -16.64 -2.13 7.46
C PHE A 114 -18.16 -1.98 7.53
N THR A 115 -18.74 -1.50 6.43
CA THR A 115 -20.20 -1.33 6.33
C THR A 115 -20.81 -2.26 5.30
N HIS A 116 -20.02 -2.70 4.31
CA HIS A 116 -20.50 -3.56 3.25
C HIS A 116 -19.50 -4.69 3.00
N ALA A 117 -20.02 -5.79 2.46
CA ALA A 117 -19.24 -6.84 1.82
C ALA A 117 -19.83 -7.17 0.46
N VAL A 118 -18.98 -7.42 -0.53
CA VAL A 118 -19.39 -8.11 -1.76
C VAL A 118 -18.91 -9.55 -1.67
N VAL A 119 -19.80 -10.49 -1.96
CA VAL A 119 -19.54 -11.93 -2.04
C VAL A 119 -20.17 -12.48 -3.32
N CYS A 120 -19.73 -13.65 -3.78
CA CYS A 120 -20.34 -14.31 -4.93
C CYS A 120 -20.69 -15.76 -4.58
N ARG A 121 -21.92 -16.18 -4.94
CA ARG A 121 -22.40 -17.52 -4.64
C ARG A 121 -21.56 -18.59 -5.34
N ILE A 122 -21.65 -19.81 -4.81
CA ILE A 122 -20.95 -20.97 -5.35
C ILE A 122 -21.60 -21.44 -6.65
N PRO A 123 -20.87 -21.52 -7.79
CA PRO A 123 -21.36 -22.14 -9.01
C PRO A 123 -21.36 -23.68 -8.87
N LEU A 124 -22.24 -24.37 -9.59
CA LEU A 124 -22.22 -25.83 -9.65
C LEU A 124 -20.89 -26.35 -10.22
N SER A 125 -20.32 -25.62 -11.18
CA SER A 125 -19.04 -25.93 -11.82
C SER A 125 -17.84 -25.86 -10.86
N PHE A 126 -17.99 -25.33 -9.64
CA PHE A 126 -16.93 -25.35 -8.62
C PHE A 126 -16.42 -26.77 -8.34
N ARG A 127 -17.29 -27.79 -8.43
CA ARG A 127 -16.92 -29.22 -8.31
C ARG A 127 -15.82 -29.68 -9.27
N THR A 128 -15.55 -28.91 -10.32
CA THR A 128 -14.49 -29.20 -11.30
C THR A 128 -13.08 -28.81 -10.81
N ARG A 129 -12.98 -28.10 -9.67
CA ARG A 129 -11.71 -27.60 -9.11
C ARG A 129 -11.02 -28.58 -8.15
N GLY A 130 -11.47 -29.83 -8.11
CA GLY A 130 -10.86 -30.89 -7.30
C GLY A 130 -11.89 -31.82 -6.69
N GLU A 131 -11.49 -32.55 -5.64
CA GLU A 131 -12.37 -33.41 -4.85
C GLU A 131 -13.20 -32.57 -3.85
N ILE A 132 -14.19 -31.85 -4.38
CA ILE A 132 -15.02 -30.92 -3.63
C ILE A 132 -16.41 -31.51 -3.38
N GLU A 133 -16.82 -31.57 -2.11
CA GLU A 133 -18.19 -31.87 -1.70
C GLU A 133 -19.02 -30.59 -1.79
N LEU A 134 -19.75 -30.44 -2.89
CA LEU A 134 -20.38 -29.17 -3.26
C LEU A 134 -21.45 -28.71 -2.25
N GLU A 135 -22.18 -29.63 -1.63
CA GLU A 135 -23.25 -29.24 -0.72
C GLU A 135 -22.71 -28.76 0.64
N GLU A 136 -21.64 -29.36 1.14
CA GLU A 136 -20.85 -28.83 2.27
C GLU A 136 -20.22 -27.49 1.91
N ALA A 137 -19.62 -27.33 0.72
CA ALA A 137 -19.07 -26.05 0.28
C ALA A 137 -20.13 -24.93 0.34
N LYS A 138 -21.35 -25.20 -0.16
CA LYS A 138 -22.48 -24.25 -0.08
C LYS A 138 -22.86 -23.94 1.35
N ARG A 139 -22.96 -24.95 2.23
CA ARG A 139 -23.26 -24.73 3.66
C ARG A 139 -22.19 -23.88 4.35
N GLN A 140 -20.92 -24.10 4.05
CA GLN A 140 -19.79 -23.31 4.57
C GLN A 140 -19.90 -21.86 4.12
N HIS A 141 -20.15 -21.63 2.82
CA HIS A 141 -20.33 -20.28 2.28
C HIS A 141 -21.57 -19.58 2.85
N GLU A 142 -22.71 -20.27 2.99
CA GLU A 142 -23.90 -19.71 3.63
C GLU A 142 -23.65 -19.32 5.09
N ALA A 143 -22.89 -20.13 5.84
CA ALA A 143 -22.48 -19.81 7.20
C ALA A 143 -21.55 -18.59 7.25
N TYR A 144 -20.62 -18.49 6.30
CA TYR A 144 -19.72 -17.35 6.12
C TYR A 144 -20.52 -16.05 5.87
N VAL A 145 -21.41 -16.06 4.87
CA VAL A 145 -22.23 -14.90 4.51
C VAL A 145 -23.16 -14.49 5.66
N ARG A 146 -23.77 -15.46 6.35
CA ARG A 146 -24.60 -15.20 7.53
C ARG A 146 -23.78 -14.52 8.63
N LEU A 147 -22.56 -14.99 8.91
CA LEU A 147 -21.68 -14.39 9.91
C LEU A 147 -21.34 -12.94 9.55
N LEU A 148 -21.02 -12.65 8.29
CA LEU A 148 -20.76 -11.27 7.86
C LEU A 148 -21.96 -10.34 8.14
N ARG A 149 -23.18 -10.80 7.86
CA ARG A 149 -24.42 -10.07 8.19
C ARG A 149 -24.61 -9.88 9.69
N GLU A 150 -24.36 -10.91 10.51
CA GLU A 150 -24.41 -10.83 11.98
C GLU A 150 -23.41 -9.80 12.54
N LEU A 151 -22.26 -9.61 11.89
CA LEU A 151 -21.25 -8.61 12.25
C LEU A 151 -21.59 -7.19 11.75
N GLY A 152 -22.80 -6.98 11.24
CA GLY A 152 -23.35 -5.68 10.88
C GLY A 152 -22.94 -5.18 9.51
N LEU A 153 -22.59 -6.09 8.59
CA LEU A 153 -22.31 -5.76 7.19
C LEU A 153 -23.57 -5.85 6.35
N ASP A 154 -23.74 -4.89 5.44
CA ASP A 154 -24.64 -5.03 4.30
C ASP A 154 -23.96 -5.89 3.23
N VAL A 155 -24.44 -7.13 3.05
CA VAL A 155 -23.78 -8.12 2.20
C VAL A 155 -24.48 -8.23 0.86
N ILE A 156 -23.79 -7.78 -0.18
CA ILE A 156 -24.19 -7.86 -1.58
C ILE A 156 -23.73 -9.21 -2.11
N GLU A 157 -24.70 -10.06 -2.44
CA GLU A 157 -24.48 -11.44 -2.84
C GLU A 157 -24.74 -11.62 -4.32
N LEU A 158 -23.67 -11.78 -5.09
CA LEU A 158 -23.72 -11.90 -6.55
C LEU A 158 -24.20 -13.29 -6.99
N PRO A 159 -24.93 -13.37 -8.11
CA PRO A 159 -25.22 -14.66 -8.73
C PRO A 159 -23.92 -15.35 -9.17
N PRO A 160 -23.86 -16.70 -9.10
CA PRO A 160 -22.72 -17.42 -9.64
C PRO A 160 -22.71 -17.37 -11.17
N ASP A 161 -21.53 -17.47 -11.78
CA ASP A 161 -21.36 -17.72 -13.21
C ASP A 161 -20.80 -19.14 -13.41
N GLU A 162 -21.59 -20.03 -14.01
CA GLU A 162 -21.18 -21.43 -14.24
C GLU A 162 -19.95 -21.55 -15.17
N THR A 163 -19.65 -20.52 -15.96
CA THR A 163 -18.44 -20.48 -16.80
C THR A 163 -17.18 -20.09 -16.04
N LEU A 164 -17.32 -19.66 -14.78
CA LEU A 164 -16.26 -19.19 -13.90
C LEU A 164 -16.30 -19.98 -12.57
N PRO A 165 -15.74 -21.21 -12.53
CA PRO A 165 -15.83 -22.09 -11.36
C PRO A 165 -15.33 -21.49 -10.04
N GLU A 166 -14.46 -20.48 -10.12
CA GLU A 166 -13.80 -19.82 -8.98
C GLU A 166 -14.36 -18.42 -8.71
N CYS A 167 -15.50 -18.05 -9.30
CA CYS A 167 -16.08 -16.72 -9.19
C CYS A 167 -16.46 -16.29 -7.76
N MET A 168 -16.51 -17.24 -6.80
CA MET A 168 -16.71 -16.94 -5.38
C MET A 168 -15.52 -16.21 -4.74
N PHE A 169 -14.31 -16.35 -5.31
CA PHE A 169 -13.08 -15.82 -4.74
C PHE A 169 -12.85 -14.37 -5.18
N VAL A 170 -13.76 -13.50 -4.76
CA VAL A 170 -13.85 -12.11 -5.25
C VAL A 170 -12.69 -11.23 -4.78
N GLU A 171 -11.93 -11.62 -3.76
CA GLU A 171 -10.82 -10.84 -3.18
C GLU A 171 -9.84 -10.35 -4.26
N ASP A 172 -9.52 -11.20 -5.23
CA ASP A 172 -8.45 -10.89 -6.17
C ASP A 172 -8.82 -9.86 -7.24
N THR A 173 -10.10 -9.49 -7.35
CA THR A 173 -10.65 -8.70 -8.45
C THR A 173 -10.59 -7.18 -8.22
N ALA A 174 -10.48 -6.75 -6.96
CA ALA A 174 -10.46 -5.33 -6.60
C ALA A 174 -9.82 -5.12 -5.23
N ILE A 175 -9.23 -3.94 -5.03
CA ILE A 175 -8.80 -3.45 -3.71
C ILE A 175 -9.61 -2.20 -3.39
N VAL A 176 -10.31 -2.20 -2.27
CA VAL A 176 -11.16 -1.08 -1.87
C VAL A 176 -10.63 -0.45 -0.59
N CYS A 177 -10.23 0.81 -0.67
CA CYS A 177 -9.74 1.56 0.49
C CYS A 177 -10.31 2.99 0.47
N ASN A 178 -10.74 3.49 1.63
CA ASN A 178 -11.28 4.85 1.80
C ASN A 178 -12.41 5.26 0.82
N GLY A 179 -13.18 4.29 0.32
CA GLY A 179 -14.26 4.55 -0.65
C GLY A 179 -13.81 4.66 -2.11
N LEU A 180 -12.54 4.40 -2.41
CA LEU A 180 -11.99 4.26 -3.76
C LEU A 180 -11.73 2.77 -4.05
N ALA A 181 -12.11 2.31 -5.24
CA ALA A 181 -11.83 0.94 -5.67
C ALA A 181 -10.79 0.93 -6.80
N LEU A 182 -9.66 0.26 -6.55
CA LEU A 182 -8.69 -0.12 -7.58
C LEU A 182 -9.11 -1.46 -8.17
N ILE A 183 -9.41 -1.48 -9.46
CA ILE A 183 -9.72 -2.72 -10.19
C ILE A 183 -8.41 -3.38 -10.57
N THR A 184 -8.25 -4.64 -10.21
CA THR A 184 -7.00 -5.36 -10.38
C THR A 184 -6.83 -5.90 -11.80
N ARG A 185 -5.64 -6.45 -12.09
CA ARG A 185 -5.34 -7.19 -13.31
C ARG A 185 -4.80 -8.56 -12.89
N PRO A 186 -5.69 -9.52 -12.54
CA PRO A 186 -5.24 -10.79 -12.01
C PRO A 186 -4.27 -11.49 -12.96
N GLY A 187 -3.23 -12.12 -12.41
CA GLY A 187 -2.22 -12.80 -13.22
C GLY A 187 -2.79 -13.96 -14.04
N ALA A 188 -3.89 -14.55 -13.57
CA ALA A 188 -4.63 -15.62 -14.23
C ALA A 188 -5.63 -15.04 -15.26
N GLN A 189 -5.39 -15.30 -16.55
CA GLN A 189 -6.16 -14.72 -17.66
C GLN A 189 -7.64 -15.14 -17.67
N ASN A 190 -8.00 -16.28 -17.09
CA ASN A 190 -9.37 -16.78 -17.01
C ASN A 190 -10.27 -16.00 -16.04
N ARG A 191 -9.72 -15.03 -15.30
CA ARG A 191 -10.47 -14.25 -14.29
C ARG A 191 -10.99 -12.90 -14.78
N ALA A 192 -10.74 -12.53 -16.04
CA ALA A 192 -11.14 -11.22 -16.57
C ALA A 192 -12.64 -10.93 -16.45
N LYS A 193 -13.50 -11.93 -16.66
CA LYS A 193 -14.96 -11.76 -16.50
C LYS A 193 -15.40 -11.54 -15.04
N GLU A 194 -14.68 -12.13 -14.09
CA GLU A 194 -14.92 -11.90 -12.65
C GLU A 194 -14.65 -10.44 -12.32
N VAL A 195 -13.51 -9.91 -12.82
CA VAL A 195 -13.14 -8.49 -12.70
C VAL A 195 -14.18 -7.58 -13.32
N GLU A 196 -14.69 -7.88 -14.51
CA GLU A 196 -15.73 -7.09 -15.16
C GLU A 196 -17.03 -7.03 -14.35
N THR A 197 -17.42 -8.16 -13.77
CA THR A 197 -18.61 -8.28 -12.92
C THR A 197 -18.45 -7.43 -11.66
N ILE A 198 -17.34 -7.58 -10.95
CA ILE A 198 -17.06 -6.83 -9.72
C ILE A 198 -16.95 -5.33 -10.01
N ARG A 199 -16.23 -4.94 -11.06
CA ARG A 199 -16.14 -3.55 -11.52
C ARG A 199 -17.52 -2.95 -11.76
N ALA A 200 -18.44 -3.69 -12.40
CA ALA A 200 -19.79 -3.21 -12.65
C ALA A 200 -20.58 -2.99 -11.34
N VAL A 201 -20.48 -3.91 -10.38
CA VAL A 201 -21.14 -3.83 -9.07
C VAL A 201 -20.59 -2.64 -8.27
N LEU A 202 -19.28 -2.54 -8.12
CA LEU A 202 -18.62 -1.45 -7.39
C LEU A 202 -18.96 -0.08 -7.97
N LYS A 203 -18.99 0.04 -9.32
CA LYS A 203 -19.28 1.31 -9.99
C LYS A 203 -20.77 1.67 -10.04
N LYS A 204 -21.63 0.74 -10.45
CA LYS A 204 -23.03 1.05 -10.80
C LYS A 204 -23.98 0.89 -9.62
N GLU A 205 -23.77 -0.13 -8.80
CA GLU A 205 -24.67 -0.44 -7.67
C GLU A 205 -24.22 0.29 -6.39
N LEU A 206 -22.90 0.35 -6.19
CA LEU A 206 -22.30 0.93 -5.00
C LEU A 206 -21.87 2.40 -5.16
N ASP A 207 -21.81 2.90 -6.39
CA ASP A 207 -21.40 4.28 -6.74
C ASP A 207 -20.00 4.61 -6.20
N LEU A 208 -19.08 3.64 -6.25
CA LEU A 208 -17.69 3.87 -5.87
C LEU A 208 -16.91 4.45 -7.05
N PRO A 209 -16.09 5.50 -6.83
CA PRO A 209 -15.04 5.88 -7.75
C PRO A 209 -14.12 4.69 -8.05
N ILE A 210 -13.78 4.53 -9.33
CA ILE A 210 -12.96 3.43 -9.84
C ILE A 210 -11.63 3.97 -10.36
N VAL A 211 -10.53 3.29 -10.01
CA VAL A 211 -9.21 3.42 -10.63
C VAL A 211 -8.90 2.14 -11.39
N GLU A 212 -8.44 2.29 -12.63
CA GLU A 212 -8.03 1.20 -13.50
C GLU A 212 -6.51 1.16 -13.61
N ILE A 213 -5.93 -0.03 -13.72
CA ILE A 213 -4.49 -0.20 -13.97
C ILE A 213 -4.21 -0.05 -15.46
N GLY A 214 -3.66 1.12 -15.84
CA GLY A 214 -3.32 1.44 -17.22
C GLY A 214 -2.06 0.75 -17.76
N ASP A 215 -1.16 0.31 -16.89
CA ASP A 215 0.05 -0.43 -17.29
C ASP A 215 -0.32 -1.85 -17.68
N GLU A 216 -0.17 -2.19 -18.97
CA GLU A 216 -0.51 -3.52 -19.49
C GLU A 216 0.40 -4.64 -18.98
N SER A 217 1.61 -4.29 -18.53
CA SER A 217 2.56 -5.23 -17.95
C SER A 217 2.26 -5.56 -16.48
N ALA A 218 1.38 -4.80 -15.83
CA ALA A 218 1.01 -5.01 -14.44
C ALA A 218 0.18 -6.28 -14.27
N LYS A 219 0.58 -7.09 -13.29
CA LYS A 219 -0.22 -8.16 -12.72
C LYS A 219 -0.43 -7.88 -11.25
N LEU A 220 -1.66 -8.02 -10.79
CA LEU A 220 -2.05 -7.75 -9.41
C LEU A 220 -3.23 -8.62 -9.06
N ASP A 221 -3.08 -9.45 -8.03
CA ASP A 221 -4.17 -10.14 -7.36
C ASP A 221 -4.44 -9.42 -6.03
N GLY A 222 -5.70 -9.14 -5.71
CA GLY A 222 -6.09 -8.47 -4.47
C GLY A 222 -5.73 -9.24 -3.20
N GLY A 223 -5.74 -10.58 -3.23
CA GLY A 223 -5.26 -11.42 -2.14
C GLY A 223 -3.75 -11.29 -1.92
N ASP A 224 -3.05 -10.70 -2.89
CA ASP A 224 -1.64 -10.31 -2.76
C ASP A 224 -1.45 -8.94 -2.07
N VAL A 225 -2.48 -8.33 -1.48
CA VAL A 225 -2.41 -6.99 -0.88
C VAL A 225 -2.92 -6.97 0.55
N LEU A 226 -2.05 -6.59 1.48
CA LEU A 226 -2.38 -6.40 2.88
C LEU A 226 -2.46 -4.90 3.18
N PHE A 227 -3.66 -4.44 3.53
CA PHE A 227 -3.85 -3.11 4.11
C PHE A 227 -3.90 -3.21 5.64
N THR A 228 -3.02 -2.50 6.33
CA THR A 228 -2.94 -2.53 7.79
C THR A 228 -3.88 -1.53 8.48
N GLY A 229 -4.57 -0.70 7.70
CA GLY A 229 -5.22 0.52 8.18
C GLY A 229 -4.33 1.76 8.12
N ARG A 230 -3.02 1.59 7.88
CA ARG A 230 -2.02 2.68 7.86
C ARG A 230 -1.04 2.63 6.70
N GLU A 231 -0.77 1.45 6.17
CA GLU A 231 0.09 1.24 5.01
C GLU A 231 -0.31 -0.04 4.28
N PHE A 232 0.21 -0.19 3.06
CA PHE A 232 0.07 -1.39 2.25
C PHE A 232 1.36 -2.19 2.22
N PHE A 233 1.23 -3.51 2.35
CA PHE A 233 2.24 -4.47 1.93
C PHE A 233 1.70 -5.23 0.72
N VAL A 234 2.49 -5.33 -0.35
CA VAL A 234 2.09 -6.02 -1.58
C VAL A 234 3.01 -7.22 -1.80
N GLY A 235 2.45 -8.42 -1.75
CA GLY A 235 3.18 -9.66 -2.03
C GLY A 235 3.56 -9.74 -3.51
N LEU A 236 4.83 -9.93 -3.79
CA LEU A 236 5.35 -10.25 -5.10
C LEU A 236 5.32 -11.76 -5.27
N SER A 237 4.56 -12.20 -6.27
CA SER A 237 4.27 -13.60 -6.55
C SER A 237 4.31 -13.85 -8.07
N GLU A 238 3.90 -15.04 -8.52
CA GLU A 238 3.66 -15.28 -9.95
C GLU A 238 2.42 -14.53 -10.48
N TRP A 239 1.52 -14.15 -9.57
CA TRP A 239 0.25 -13.47 -9.85
C TRP A 239 0.35 -11.95 -9.68
N THR A 240 1.27 -11.47 -8.83
CA THR A 240 1.50 -10.04 -8.58
C THR A 240 2.94 -9.63 -8.81
N ASN A 241 3.16 -8.61 -9.65
CA ASN A 241 4.50 -8.10 -9.97
C ASN A 241 4.73 -6.66 -9.46
N GLU A 242 5.94 -6.15 -9.63
CA GLU A 242 6.29 -4.79 -9.18
C GLU A 242 5.45 -3.69 -9.85
N ALA A 243 5.01 -3.90 -11.09
CA ALA A 243 4.11 -2.96 -11.77
C ALA A 243 2.72 -2.93 -11.11
N GLY A 244 2.21 -4.09 -10.67
CA GLY A 244 1.02 -4.19 -9.83
C GLY A 244 1.18 -3.47 -8.49
N ALA A 245 2.30 -3.68 -7.79
CA ALA A 245 2.58 -2.98 -6.53
C ALA A 245 2.67 -1.45 -6.70
N ARG A 246 3.26 -0.96 -7.81
CA ARG A 246 3.26 0.47 -8.14
C ARG A 246 1.85 0.99 -8.42
N ALA A 247 0.98 0.19 -9.02
CA ALA A 247 -0.41 0.57 -9.25
C ALA A 247 -1.18 0.77 -7.93
N VAL A 248 -0.94 -0.09 -6.92
CA VAL A 248 -1.48 0.12 -5.56
C VAL A 248 -1.00 1.44 -4.97
N ALA A 249 0.31 1.69 -5.01
CA ALA A 249 0.90 2.94 -4.51
C ALA A 249 0.35 4.19 -5.22
N ALA A 250 0.12 4.11 -6.53
CA ALA A 250 -0.42 5.21 -7.33
C ALA A 250 -1.92 5.45 -7.06
N ALA A 251 -2.68 4.38 -6.79
CA ALA A 251 -4.11 4.49 -6.49
C ALA A 251 -4.37 5.04 -5.08
N PHE A 252 -3.48 4.75 -4.12
CA PHE A 252 -3.62 5.15 -2.71
C PHE A 252 -2.39 5.91 -2.21
N PRO A 253 -2.06 7.07 -2.78
CA PRO A 253 -0.82 7.80 -2.51
C PRO A 253 -0.73 8.36 -1.08
N GLU A 254 -1.83 8.37 -0.33
CA GLU A 254 -1.87 8.77 1.07
C GLU A 254 -1.26 7.73 2.03
N PHE A 255 -1.07 6.48 1.57
CA PHE A 255 -0.53 5.39 2.37
C PHE A 255 0.84 4.95 1.84
N PRO A 256 1.82 4.69 2.73
CA PRO A 256 3.05 3.99 2.33
C PRO A 256 2.70 2.63 1.70
N CYS A 257 3.46 2.21 0.70
CA CYS A 257 3.24 0.95 0.00
C CYS A 257 4.57 0.23 -0.24
N THR A 258 4.72 -0.94 0.37
CA THR A 258 5.98 -1.69 0.40
C THR A 258 5.82 -3.09 -0.24
N PRO A 259 6.56 -3.40 -1.32
CA PRO A 259 6.57 -4.76 -1.87
C PRO A 259 7.30 -5.77 -0.95
N VAL A 260 6.67 -6.92 -0.70
CA VAL A 260 7.18 -8.04 0.13
C VAL A 260 7.03 -9.37 -0.63
N LYS A 261 7.56 -10.50 -0.13
CA LYS A 261 7.64 -11.77 -0.90
C LYS A 261 6.57 -12.84 -0.61
N ALA A 262 5.54 -12.49 0.15
CA ALA A 262 4.31 -13.26 0.40
C ALA A 262 3.52 -12.51 1.49
N LEU A 263 2.27 -12.86 1.74
CA LEU A 263 1.42 -12.10 2.67
C LEU A 263 0.99 -12.87 3.91
N VAL A 264 0.53 -12.03 4.82
CA VAL A 264 0.02 -12.27 6.15
C VAL A 264 -1.32 -11.54 6.23
N SER A 265 -2.12 -11.78 7.27
CA SER A 265 -3.41 -11.10 7.43
C SER A 265 -3.46 -10.25 8.70
N MET A 266 -4.46 -9.37 8.83
CA MET A 266 -4.71 -8.61 10.04
C MET A 266 -5.63 -9.39 10.99
N ALA A 267 -5.14 -9.73 12.19
CA ALA A 267 -5.96 -10.32 13.25
C ALA A 267 -6.66 -9.27 14.13
N GLY A 268 -6.33 -8.00 13.96
CA GLY A 268 -6.86 -6.90 14.77
C GLY A 268 -6.18 -5.58 14.42
N PRO A 269 -6.56 -4.48 15.09
CA PRO A 269 -5.88 -3.20 14.95
C PRO A 269 -4.42 -3.40 15.35
N ASP A 270 -3.52 -3.14 14.41
CA ASP A 270 -2.08 -3.24 14.60
C ASP A 270 -1.54 -4.64 14.94
N VAL A 271 -2.33 -5.70 14.71
CA VAL A 271 -1.93 -7.10 14.94
C VAL A 271 -1.87 -7.85 13.62
N ILE A 272 -0.66 -8.22 13.21
CA ILE A 272 -0.41 -9.07 12.04
C ILE A 272 -0.41 -10.53 12.47
N CYS A 273 -1.22 -11.38 11.83
CA CYS A 273 -1.25 -12.82 12.01
C CYS A 273 -0.37 -13.52 10.98
N VAL A 274 0.51 -14.41 11.44
CA VAL A 274 1.51 -15.06 10.58
C VAL A 274 1.75 -16.49 11.01
N GLY A 275 1.97 -17.38 10.05
CA GLY A 275 2.31 -18.78 10.29
C GLY A 275 3.73 -18.96 10.86
N ALA A 276 3.98 -20.04 11.58
CA ALA A 276 5.30 -20.39 12.11
C ALA A 276 6.26 -20.93 11.04
N GLY A 277 5.76 -21.26 9.85
CA GLY A 277 6.56 -21.74 8.73
C GLY A 277 7.66 -20.78 8.29
N MET A 278 8.76 -21.34 7.77
CA MET A 278 9.96 -20.58 7.40
C MET A 278 9.68 -19.46 6.41
N ALA A 279 8.84 -19.70 5.40
CA ALA A 279 8.48 -18.70 4.39
C ALA A 279 7.73 -17.51 5.03
N ALA A 280 6.75 -17.79 5.88
CA ALA A 280 5.97 -16.77 6.59
C ALA A 280 6.84 -15.96 7.56
N GLN A 281 7.77 -16.61 8.26
CA GLN A 281 8.70 -15.91 9.17
C GLN A 281 9.71 -15.03 8.42
N GLU A 282 10.13 -15.39 7.21
CA GLU A 282 11.01 -14.53 6.41
C GLU A 282 10.29 -13.28 5.90
N VAL A 283 9.02 -13.42 5.50
CA VAL A 283 8.13 -12.28 5.21
C VAL A 283 8.00 -11.37 6.42
N LEU A 284 7.73 -11.94 7.61
CA LEU A 284 7.59 -11.16 8.84
C LEU A 284 8.84 -10.33 9.15
N LYS A 285 10.04 -10.91 8.99
CA LYS A 285 11.31 -10.17 9.19
C LYS A 285 11.42 -9.00 8.21
N ARG A 286 11.01 -9.19 6.96
CA ARG A 286 11.00 -8.14 5.94
C ARG A 286 10.03 -7.03 6.33
N ILE A 287 8.79 -7.38 6.69
CA ILE A 287 7.78 -6.42 7.18
C ILE A 287 8.35 -5.64 8.37
N LYS A 288 8.90 -6.30 9.39
CA LYS A 288 9.50 -5.62 10.56
C LYS A 288 10.64 -4.67 10.23
N ARG A 289 11.37 -4.92 9.13
CA ARG A 289 12.46 -4.06 8.67
C ARG A 289 11.98 -2.86 7.88
N GLU A 290 10.90 -3.00 7.11
CA GLU A 290 10.47 -2.01 6.11
C GLU A 290 9.19 -1.28 6.47
N ALA A 291 8.43 -1.79 7.44
CA ALA A 291 7.23 -1.15 7.92
C ALA A 291 7.52 0.27 8.39
N THR A 292 6.67 1.19 7.99
CA THR A 292 6.68 2.57 8.49
C THR A 292 6.21 2.59 9.94
N PHE A 293 5.28 1.69 10.29
CA PHE A 293 4.68 1.60 11.62
C PHE A 293 5.05 0.29 12.33
N SER A 294 4.97 0.32 13.67
CA SER A 294 5.16 -0.88 14.49
C SER A 294 3.86 -1.68 14.59
N TYR A 295 3.97 -2.99 14.43
CA TYR A 295 2.86 -3.93 14.56
C TYR A 295 3.18 -5.00 15.61
N GLN A 296 2.17 -5.40 16.37
CA GLN A 296 2.22 -6.63 17.13
C GLN A 296 2.14 -7.81 16.16
N THR A 297 2.75 -8.93 16.55
CA THR A 297 2.71 -10.15 15.76
C THR A 297 2.03 -11.26 16.55
N LEU A 298 1.04 -11.89 15.94
CA LEU A 298 0.45 -13.13 16.40
C LEU A 298 0.95 -14.28 15.53
N THR A 299 1.94 -15.02 16.03
CA THR A 299 2.44 -16.21 15.34
C THR A 299 1.59 -17.43 15.69
N VAL A 300 1.09 -18.14 14.69
CA VAL A 300 0.30 -19.37 14.84
C VAL A 300 1.06 -20.59 14.33
N PRO A 301 0.92 -21.77 14.97
CA PRO A 301 1.68 -22.96 14.60
C PRO A 301 1.29 -23.55 13.25
N GLU A 302 0.03 -23.39 12.83
CA GLU A 302 -0.48 -23.91 11.56
C GLU A 302 -0.57 -22.76 10.55
N ASP A 303 0.22 -22.82 9.47
CA ASP A 303 0.30 -21.72 8.50
C ASP A 303 -1.08 -21.38 7.88
N ILE A 304 -1.94 -22.38 7.67
CA ILE A 304 -3.30 -22.17 7.16
C ILE A 304 -4.20 -21.37 8.12
N ALA A 305 -3.87 -21.32 9.41
CA ALA A 305 -4.59 -20.55 10.41
C ALA A 305 -4.24 -19.05 10.35
N ALA A 306 -3.17 -18.68 9.65
CA ALA A 306 -2.74 -17.28 9.54
C ALA A 306 -3.60 -16.46 8.58
N ASN A 307 -4.45 -17.09 7.75
CA ASN A 307 -5.47 -16.41 6.97
C ASN A 307 -6.72 -16.22 7.85
N VAL A 308 -6.85 -15.01 8.43
CA VAL A 308 -7.97 -14.62 9.29
C VAL A 308 -8.63 -13.35 8.77
N LEU A 309 -9.84 -13.08 9.23
CA LEU A 309 -10.54 -11.82 8.97
C LEU A 309 -10.78 -11.08 10.28
N TYR A 310 -10.44 -9.79 10.31
CA TYR A 310 -10.84 -8.91 11.40
C TYR A 310 -11.96 -7.98 10.92
N VAL A 311 -13.18 -8.19 11.44
CA VAL A 311 -14.38 -7.48 11.00
C VAL A 311 -15.07 -6.86 12.20
N ASN A 312 -15.21 -5.53 12.20
CA ASN A 312 -16.04 -4.78 13.16
C ASN A 312 -15.79 -5.14 14.63
N GLY A 313 -14.53 -5.33 15.03
CA GLY A 313 -14.17 -5.69 16.40
C GLY A 313 -14.06 -7.19 16.68
N THR A 314 -14.34 -8.03 15.69
CA THR A 314 -14.38 -9.50 15.84
C THR A 314 -13.34 -10.17 14.95
N LEU A 315 -12.54 -11.07 15.53
CA LEU A 315 -11.68 -11.97 14.76
C LEU A 315 -12.48 -13.16 14.26
N ILE A 316 -12.36 -13.47 12.97
CA ILE A 316 -12.88 -14.69 12.35
C ILE A 316 -11.70 -15.56 11.96
N HIS A 317 -11.68 -16.79 12.45
CA HIS A 317 -10.66 -17.79 12.11
C HIS A 317 -11.32 -19.14 11.79
N ARG A 318 -10.53 -20.08 11.24
CA ARG A 318 -11.00 -21.43 10.94
C ARG A 318 -11.41 -22.20 12.20
N SER A 319 -12.19 -23.26 12.03
CA SER A 319 -12.76 -24.00 13.16
C SER A 319 -11.70 -24.84 13.91
N PRO A 320 -11.96 -25.22 15.18
CA PRO A 320 -11.04 -26.06 15.95
C PRO A 320 -10.76 -27.42 15.33
N GLU A 321 -11.67 -27.94 14.51
CA GLU A 321 -11.49 -29.19 13.78
C GLU A 321 -10.43 -29.07 12.67
N GLU A 322 -10.25 -27.88 12.10
CA GLU A 322 -9.26 -27.61 11.05
C GLU A 322 -7.91 -27.16 11.61
N ILE A 323 -7.92 -26.38 12.70
CA ILE A 323 -6.73 -25.71 13.24
C ILE A 323 -6.65 -25.80 14.79
N PRO A 324 -6.60 -27.01 15.37
CA PRO A 324 -6.75 -27.21 16.81
C PRO A 324 -5.66 -26.51 17.65
N GLU A 325 -4.42 -26.44 17.17
CA GLU A 325 -3.32 -25.82 17.91
C GLU A 325 -3.37 -24.29 17.83
N SER A 326 -3.70 -23.76 16.66
CA SER A 326 -3.82 -22.32 16.45
C SER A 326 -5.05 -21.74 17.15
N CYS A 327 -6.13 -22.52 17.30
CA CYS A 327 -7.28 -22.13 18.12
C CYS A 327 -6.91 -21.84 19.58
N LYS A 328 -5.98 -22.62 20.16
CA LYS A 328 -5.47 -22.35 21.53
C LYS A 328 -4.75 -21.01 21.58
N VAL A 329 -3.91 -20.71 20.59
CA VAL A 329 -3.21 -19.42 20.47
C VAL A 329 -4.21 -18.27 20.36
N PHE A 330 -5.24 -18.38 19.53
CA PHE A 330 -6.29 -17.35 19.45
C PHE A 330 -7.05 -17.19 20.76
N ALA A 331 -7.36 -18.27 21.47
CA ALA A 331 -8.05 -18.22 22.75
C ALA A 331 -7.22 -17.53 23.84
N GLU A 332 -5.91 -17.77 23.87
CA GLU A 332 -5.00 -17.22 24.89
C GLU A 332 -4.55 -15.78 24.61
N ARG A 333 -4.41 -15.40 23.33
CA ARG A 333 -3.72 -14.17 22.93
C ARG A 333 -4.64 -13.06 22.42
N ILE A 334 -5.90 -13.38 22.11
CA ILE A 334 -6.89 -12.41 21.62
C ILE A 334 -7.97 -12.22 22.67
N ASP A 335 -8.15 -10.99 23.13
CA ASP A 335 -9.08 -10.60 24.21
C ASP A 335 -10.43 -10.06 23.70
N PHE A 336 -10.53 -9.74 22.41
CA PHE A 336 -11.78 -9.34 21.76
C PHE A 336 -12.59 -10.52 21.21
N PRO A 337 -13.87 -10.29 20.81
CA PRO A 337 -14.73 -11.34 20.30
C PRO A 337 -14.10 -12.13 19.15
N LYS A 338 -14.35 -13.43 19.17
CA LYS A 338 -13.89 -14.39 18.15
C LYS A 338 -15.07 -15.18 17.63
N ARG A 339 -15.04 -15.50 16.34
CA ARG A 339 -16.00 -16.37 15.67
C ARG A 339 -15.23 -17.38 14.82
N THR A 340 -15.80 -18.57 14.70
CA THR A 340 -15.20 -19.65 13.91
C THR A 340 -16.07 -19.98 12.71
N LEU A 341 -15.43 -20.41 11.62
CA LEU A 341 -16.08 -20.94 10.43
C LEU A 341 -15.33 -22.19 9.97
N ASN A 342 -16.07 -23.16 9.45
CA ASN A 342 -15.48 -24.28 8.73
C ASN A 342 -15.27 -23.86 7.27
N MET A 343 -14.06 -24.06 6.76
CA MET A 343 -13.65 -23.72 5.40
C MET A 343 -13.10 -24.94 4.64
N SER A 344 -13.33 -26.16 5.12
CA SER A 344 -12.67 -27.37 4.63
C SER A 344 -12.84 -27.64 3.13
N GLU A 345 -13.98 -27.25 2.54
CA GLU A 345 -14.23 -27.44 1.11
C GLU A 345 -13.79 -26.22 0.29
N LEU A 346 -14.05 -25.01 0.80
CA LEU A 346 -13.68 -23.76 0.13
C LEU A 346 -12.16 -23.60 0.03
N ALA A 347 -11.42 -24.01 1.07
CA ALA A 347 -9.97 -23.92 1.12
C ALA A 347 -9.24 -24.91 0.20
N LYS A 348 -9.95 -25.88 -0.43
CA LYS A 348 -9.33 -26.79 -1.40
C LYS A 348 -8.93 -26.09 -2.70
N ALA A 349 -9.59 -24.98 -3.01
CA ALA A 349 -9.36 -24.21 -4.25
C ALA A 349 -9.09 -22.71 -4.00
N GLY A 350 -9.06 -22.26 -2.74
CA GLY A 350 -8.85 -20.85 -2.38
C GLY A 350 -7.87 -20.66 -1.22
N SER A 351 -7.46 -19.41 -0.99
CA SER A 351 -6.47 -19.05 0.04
C SER A 351 -7.03 -19.05 1.48
N GLY A 352 -8.35 -19.11 1.63
CA GLY A 352 -9.03 -19.21 2.94
C GLY A 352 -10.16 -18.21 3.10
N LEU A 353 -10.31 -17.67 4.31
CA LEU A 353 -11.38 -16.76 4.70
C LEU A 353 -11.39 -15.46 3.89
N THR A 354 -10.23 -14.88 3.63
CA THR A 354 -10.13 -13.56 2.97
C THR A 354 -10.62 -13.61 1.52
N SER A 355 -10.33 -14.71 0.81
CA SER A 355 -10.66 -14.87 -0.61
C SER A 355 -12.13 -14.67 -0.97
N CYS A 356 -13.05 -14.98 -0.04
CA CYS A 356 -14.48 -15.07 -0.30
C CYS A 356 -15.23 -13.73 -0.25
N CYS A 357 -14.55 -12.61 0.06
CA CYS A 357 -15.24 -11.32 0.14
C CYS A 357 -14.37 -10.11 -0.20
N LEU A 358 -15.03 -9.02 -0.60
CA LEU A 358 -14.46 -7.68 -0.61
C LEU A 358 -15.11 -6.87 0.51
N LEU A 359 -14.32 -6.51 1.53
CA LEU A 359 -14.77 -5.70 2.66
C LEU A 359 -14.44 -4.24 2.45
N PHE A 360 -15.42 -3.35 2.67
CA PHE A 360 -15.17 -1.92 2.57
C PHE A 360 -16.13 -1.10 3.40
N ARG A 361 -15.72 0.15 3.63
CA ARG A 361 -16.54 1.19 4.23
C ARG A 361 -17.05 2.10 3.13
N ARG A 362 -18.36 2.09 2.91
CA ARG A 362 -19.02 3.11 2.09
C ARG A 362 -19.00 4.45 2.83
N MET A 363 -18.35 5.44 2.23
CA MET A 363 -18.41 6.83 2.68
C MET A 363 -19.77 7.39 2.21
N ARG A 364 -20.64 7.82 3.14
CA ARG A 364 -21.84 8.56 2.73
C ARG A 364 -21.38 9.91 2.21
N HIS A 365 -21.46 10.13 0.90
CA HIS A 365 -21.41 11.48 0.38
C HIS A 365 -22.64 12.22 0.92
N ILE A 366 -22.43 13.19 1.82
CA ILE A 366 -23.43 14.23 2.04
C ILE A 366 -23.46 15.01 0.74
N ARG A 367 -24.41 14.69 -0.14
CA ARG A 367 -24.76 15.60 -1.23
C ARG A 367 -25.32 16.84 -0.54
N SER A 368 -24.57 17.94 -0.54
CA SER A 368 -25.16 19.23 -0.20
C SER A 368 -26.27 19.47 -1.21
N LEU A 369 -27.51 19.47 -0.72
CA LEU A 369 -28.70 19.83 -1.49
C LEU A 369 -28.63 21.28 -1.95
#